data_AF-A0A1Y3YPG1-F1
#
_entry.id   AF-A0A1Y3YPG1-F1
#
_cell.length_a   1.000
_cell.length_b   1.000
_cell.length_c   1.000
_cell.angle_alpha   90.00
_cell.angle_beta   90.00
_cell.angle_gamma   90.00
#
_symmetry.space_group_name_H-M   'P 1'
#
loop_
_entity.id
_entity.type
_entity.pdbx_description
1 polymer ?
#
loop_
_entity_poly.entity_id
_entity_poly.type
_entity_poly.pdbx_seq_one_letter_code
_entity_poly.pdbx_strand_id
1 'polypeptide(L)'
;MARPMNKDEYRAQLAEAFAHVLEEHGLEWKKEWSGRGGEAPHNGVTRACYRGTNAFWLSLISMVKGYDDPRWVTMVQIMDQGGKYHPKEKWHLKKGSKATYVEYWYPYDTKNRKALTWEQYRDELSHGRKDTEFRLSTRYTPVFNARDVEGMPPWERPEAGDISADELIGKLSRGMGVPVFTDGGDRAYYSPAHDQIHLPAPESFLSAYAFNATALHELAHATGHPSRLGREQGGGFGSAAYAYEELVAEMCSCFVGVNLTAEATPAHIDNHKAYVQAWVQSIREKPETLVKAIRDAQAAASFMDWKAGLITDKEYERARGSVLEVQQKRRERER
;
A
#
# COMPACT_ATOMS: atom_id res chain seq x y z
N MET A 1 -1.59 -8.97 18.22
CA MET A 1 -0.13 -8.78 18.38
C MET A 1 0.14 -7.96 19.63
N ALA A 2 1.37 -7.93 20.14
CA ALA A 2 1.73 -7.01 21.22
C ALA A 2 1.58 -5.56 20.73
N ARG A 3 1.28 -4.63 21.65
CA ARG A 3 1.21 -3.21 21.30
C ARG A 3 2.65 -2.70 21.06
N PRO A 4 2.95 -2.10 19.90
CA PRO A 4 4.24 -1.47 19.69
C PRO A 4 4.46 -0.33 20.69
N MET A 5 5.65 -0.24 21.26
CA MET A 5 6.03 0.82 22.19
C MET A 5 6.49 2.09 21.45
N ASN A 6 7.06 1.92 20.26
CA ASN A 6 7.61 3.00 19.44
C ASN A 6 7.59 2.62 17.95
N LYS A 7 8.03 3.57 17.10
CA LYS A 7 8.01 3.41 15.64
C LYS A 7 8.94 2.31 15.16
N ASP A 8 10.09 2.13 15.82
CA ASP A 8 11.08 1.16 15.39
C ASP A 8 10.56 -0.26 15.62
N GLU A 9 9.89 -0.49 16.76
CA GLU A 9 9.22 -1.75 17.05
C GLU A 9 8.05 -2.01 16.10
N TYR A 10 7.22 -1.00 15.81
CA TYR A 10 6.12 -1.15 14.84
C TYR A 10 6.62 -1.55 13.46
N ARG A 11 7.68 -0.89 12.99
CA ARG A 11 8.32 -1.16 11.70
C ARG A 11 8.97 -2.54 11.68
N ALA A 12 9.65 -2.94 12.77
CA ALA A 12 10.23 -4.27 12.89
C ALA A 12 9.15 -5.37 12.85
N GLN A 13 8.03 -5.19 13.54
CA GLN A 13 6.91 -6.15 13.50
C GLN A 13 6.34 -6.29 12.08
N LEU A 14 6.16 -5.17 11.37
CA LEU A 14 5.72 -5.15 9.98
C LEU A 14 6.72 -5.88 9.06
N ALA A 15 8.00 -5.52 9.18
CA ALA A 15 9.08 -6.07 8.38
C ALA A 15 9.21 -7.58 8.60
N GLU A 16 9.16 -8.04 9.84
CA GLU A 16 9.24 -9.46 10.17
C GLU A 16 8.04 -10.25 9.64
N ALA A 17 6.83 -9.72 9.80
CA ALA A 17 5.64 -10.39 9.29
C ALA A 17 5.63 -10.45 7.75
N PHE A 18 6.11 -9.40 7.07
CA PHE A 18 6.22 -9.42 5.62
C PHE A 18 7.35 -10.36 5.15
N ALA A 19 8.49 -10.35 5.83
CA ALA A 19 9.59 -11.28 5.56
C ALA A 19 9.14 -12.74 5.72
N HIS A 20 8.38 -13.05 6.77
CA HIS A 20 7.85 -14.38 6.99
C HIS A 20 6.90 -14.82 5.86
N VAL A 21 6.02 -13.93 5.40
CA VAL A 21 5.17 -14.22 4.23
C VAL A 21 6.01 -14.48 2.98
N LEU A 22 7.05 -13.69 2.74
CA LEU A 22 7.98 -13.90 1.63
C LEU A 22 8.79 -15.21 1.77
N GLU A 23 9.06 -15.70 2.97
CA GLU A 23 9.76 -16.96 3.21
C GLU A 23 8.86 -18.18 3.05
N GLU A 24 7.64 -18.12 3.61
CA GLU A 24 6.68 -19.23 3.53
C GLU A 24 6.10 -19.40 2.13
N HIS A 25 5.82 -18.28 1.46
CA HIS A 25 5.14 -18.26 0.18
C HIS A 25 6.07 -17.87 -0.98
N GLY A 26 7.28 -17.39 -0.76
CA GLY A 26 8.07 -16.81 -1.86
C GLY A 26 7.36 -15.60 -2.48
N LEU A 27 7.48 -15.41 -3.80
CA LEU A 27 6.55 -14.56 -4.55
C LEU A 27 5.21 -15.25 -4.87
N GLU A 28 4.82 -16.33 -4.19
CA GLU A 28 3.39 -16.67 -4.06
C GLU A 28 2.65 -15.65 -3.17
N TRP A 29 3.36 -14.66 -2.60
CA TRP A 29 2.79 -13.33 -2.33
C TRP A 29 2.40 -12.63 -3.63
N LYS A 30 1.57 -13.29 -4.42
CA LYS A 30 0.69 -12.63 -5.38
C LYS A 30 -0.53 -12.26 -4.58
N LYS A 31 -1.20 -11.22 -5.03
CA LYS A 31 -2.60 -10.95 -4.73
C LYS A 31 -3.45 -12.21 -4.99
N GLU A 32 -3.49 -13.15 -4.03
CA GLU A 32 -4.52 -14.20 -3.92
C GLU A 32 -5.84 -13.60 -3.43
N TRP A 33 -5.83 -12.33 -3.05
CA TRP A 33 -7.05 -11.52 -3.07
C TRP A 33 -7.47 -11.31 -4.53
N SER A 34 -8.07 -12.36 -5.09
CA SER A 34 -9.25 -12.19 -5.91
C SER A 34 -10.13 -11.10 -5.30
N GLY A 35 -10.93 -10.42 -6.10
CA GLY A 35 -12.13 -9.71 -5.65
C GLY A 35 -13.13 -10.60 -4.91
N ARG A 36 -12.67 -11.58 -4.10
CA ARG A 36 -13.40 -12.19 -3.00
C ARG A 36 -13.47 -11.27 -1.75
N GLY A 37 -12.71 -10.17 -1.70
CA GLY A 37 -12.81 -9.14 -0.65
C GLY A 37 -12.53 -7.73 -1.17
N GLY A 38 -12.96 -7.42 -2.40
CA GLY A 38 -12.47 -6.37 -3.32
C GLY A 38 -12.47 -4.90 -2.92
N GLU A 39 -12.32 -4.52 -1.65
CA GLU A 39 -12.06 -3.15 -1.24
C GLU A 39 -10.79 -3.03 -0.39
N ALA A 40 -10.09 -1.91 -0.54
CA ALA A 40 -8.98 -1.57 0.35
C ALA A 40 -9.46 -1.57 1.81
N PRO A 41 -8.60 -1.98 2.77
CA PRO A 41 -8.96 -1.92 4.18
C PRO A 41 -9.48 -0.52 4.53
N HIS A 42 -10.64 -0.46 5.19
CA HIS A 42 -11.27 0.80 5.54
C HIS A 42 -11.95 0.74 6.90
N ASN A 43 -12.21 1.90 7.48
CA ASN A 43 -12.88 1.97 8.76
C ASN A 43 -14.37 1.62 8.63
N GLY A 44 -14.85 0.63 9.38
CA GLY A 44 -16.23 0.13 9.26
C GLY A 44 -17.34 1.15 9.60
N VAL A 45 -17.01 2.22 10.33
CA VAL A 45 -17.97 3.29 10.70
C VAL A 45 -17.83 4.50 9.78
N THR A 46 -16.62 5.05 9.67
CA THR A 46 -16.37 6.30 8.92
C THR A 46 -16.21 6.10 7.42
N ARG A 47 -16.07 4.84 6.98
CA ARG A 47 -15.77 4.44 5.59
C ARG A 47 -14.44 5.00 5.04
N ALA A 48 -13.63 5.64 5.88
CA ALA A 48 -12.32 6.13 5.47
C ALA A 48 -11.37 4.96 5.20
N CYS A 49 -10.82 4.91 3.99
CA CYS A 49 -9.79 3.93 3.63
C CYS A 49 -8.50 4.18 4.42
N TYR A 50 -7.88 3.10 4.88
CA TYR A 50 -6.51 3.17 5.37
C TYR A 50 -5.56 3.48 4.22
N ARG A 51 -4.39 4.03 4.56
CA ARG A 51 -3.36 4.46 3.61
C ARG A 51 -1.98 4.12 4.16
N GLY A 52 -0.96 4.25 3.33
CA GLY A 52 0.42 4.05 3.77
C GLY A 52 0.66 2.62 4.22
N THR A 53 1.58 2.55 5.15
CA THR A 53 1.88 1.37 5.95
C THR A 53 0.65 0.71 6.55
N ASN A 54 -0.37 1.47 6.97
CA ASN A 54 -1.56 0.87 7.57
C ASN A 54 -2.38 0.05 6.57
N ALA A 55 -2.56 0.54 5.34
CA ALA A 55 -3.30 -0.20 4.31
C ALA A 55 -2.59 -1.53 4.01
N PHE A 56 -1.29 -1.45 3.73
CA PHE A 56 -0.47 -2.63 3.47
C PHE A 56 -0.50 -3.61 4.65
N TRP A 57 -0.31 -3.10 5.87
CA TRP A 57 -0.28 -3.93 7.07
C TRP A 57 -1.60 -4.67 7.30
N LEU A 58 -2.72 -3.98 7.16
CA LEU A 58 -4.03 -4.59 7.35
C LEU A 58 -4.35 -5.60 6.24
N SER A 59 -3.96 -5.34 4.99
CA SER A 59 -4.08 -6.32 3.90
C SER A 59 -3.25 -7.57 4.17
N LEU A 60 -2.00 -7.42 4.63
CA LEU A 60 -1.13 -8.53 4.99
C LEU A 60 -1.74 -9.37 6.12
N ILE A 61 -2.26 -8.73 7.16
CA ILE A 61 -2.92 -9.44 8.25
C ILE A 61 -4.21 -10.13 7.79
N SER A 62 -5.00 -9.49 6.92
CA SER A 62 -6.19 -10.12 6.34
C SER A 62 -5.82 -11.38 5.58
N MET A 63 -4.76 -11.35 4.77
CA MET A 63 -4.26 -12.52 4.04
C MET A 63 -3.85 -13.64 5.00
N VAL A 64 -2.93 -13.37 5.93
CA VAL A 64 -2.40 -14.36 6.88
C VAL A 64 -3.51 -14.99 7.73
N LYS A 65 -4.57 -14.23 8.03
CA LYS A 65 -5.70 -14.71 8.86
C LYS A 65 -6.91 -15.21 8.05
N GLY A 66 -6.87 -15.14 6.73
CA GLY A 66 -8.00 -15.49 5.87
C GLY A 66 -9.25 -14.62 6.09
N TYR A 67 -9.06 -13.33 6.37
CA TYR A 67 -10.16 -12.37 6.46
C TYR A 67 -10.59 -11.89 5.07
N ASP A 68 -11.90 -11.93 4.83
CA ASP A 68 -12.58 -11.52 3.60
C ASP A 68 -13.40 -10.23 3.75
N ASP A 69 -13.57 -9.74 4.98
CA ASP A 69 -14.20 -8.45 5.29
C ASP A 69 -13.15 -7.33 5.30
N PRO A 70 -13.26 -6.30 4.46
CA PRO A 70 -12.30 -5.20 4.40
C PRO A 70 -12.46 -4.19 5.55
N ARG A 71 -13.50 -4.31 6.37
CA ARG A 71 -13.81 -3.35 7.43
C ARG A 71 -12.98 -3.62 8.68
N TRP A 72 -12.37 -2.56 9.19
CA TRP A 72 -11.66 -2.55 10.46
C TRP A 72 -12.22 -1.49 11.40
N VAL A 73 -12.43 -1.84 12.66
CA VAL A 73 -13.05 -0.95 13.66
C VAL A 73 -12.19 -0.87 14.92
N THR A 74 -12.21 0.28 15.59
CA THR A 74 -11.47 0.49 16.84
C THR A 74 -12.24 -0.06 18.02
N MET A 75 -11.55 -0.32 19.14
CA MET A 75 -12.22 -0.75 20.38
C MET A 75 -13.29 0.23 20.85
N VAL A 76 -13.03 1.54 20.71
CA VAL A 76 -13.97 2.60 21.08
C VAL A 76 -15.21 2.59 20.18
N GLN A 77 -15.06 2.20 18.92
CA GLN A 77 -16.18 2.04 18.01
C GLN A 77 -17.00 0.79 18.32
N ILE A 78 -16.37 -0.30 18.79
CA ILE A 78 -17.08 -1.52 19.22
C ILE A 78 -17.84 -1.29 20.53
N MET A 79 -17.22 -0.59 21.49
CA MET A 79 -17.78 -0.31 22.82
C MET A 79 -18.67 0.94 22.84
N ASP A 80 -19.50 1.12 21.82
CA ASP A 80 -20.32 2.32 21.63
C ASP A 80 -21.56 2.36 22.55
N GLN A 81 -21.33 2.48 23.86
CA GLN A 81 -22.40 2.49 24.87
C GLN A 81 -23.45 3.61 24.66
N GLY A 82 -23.05 4.72 24.02
CA GLY A 82 -23.93 5.86 23.75
C GLY A 82 -24.62 5.84 22.39
N GLY A 83 -24.41 4.81 21.57
CA GLY A 83 -24.95 4.75 20.21
C GLY A 83 -24.42 5.86 19.29
N LYS A 84 -23.23 6.40 19.56
CA LYS A 84 -22.61 7.48 18.78
C LYS A 84 -22.19 7.02 17.38
N TYR A 85 -21.69 5.80 17.28
CA TYR A 85 -21.14 5.21 16.06
C TYR A 85 -22.11 4.26 15.37
N HIS A 86 -22.88 3.48 16.15
CA HIS A 86 -23.83 2.51 15.64
C HIS A 86 -25.12 2.49 16.50
N PRO A 87 -25.96 3.53 16.43
CA PRO A 87 -27.12 3.72 17.32
C PRO A 87 -28.18 2.60 17.27
N LYS A 88 -28.19 1.81 16.20
CA LYS A 88 -29.19 0.75 15.95
C LYS A 88 -28.66 -0.65 16.17
N GLU A 89 -27.38 -0.79 16.51
CA GLU A 89 -26.67 -2.06 16.55
C GLU A 89 -25.94 -2.20 17.88
N LYS A 90 -25.73 -3.44 18.32
CA LYS A 90 -24.90 -3.75 19.49
C LYS A 90 -23.75 -4.60 19.04
N TRP A 91 -22.55 -4.05 19.12
CA TRP A 91 -21.34 -4.74 18.70
C TRP A 91 -20.62 -5.34 19.89
N HIS A 92 -20.10 -6.55 19.72
CA HIS A 92 -19.31 -7.24 20.72
C HIS A 92 -18.11 -7.89 20.06
N LEU A 93 -16.94 -7.77 20.69
CA LEU A 93 -15.75 -8.44 20.20
C LEU A 93 -15.79 -9.91 20.62
N LYS A 94 -15.53 -10.83 19.68
CA LYS A 94 -15.44 -12.27 19.99
C LYS A 94 -14.39 -12.53 21.07
N LYS A 95 -14.68 -13.47 21.97
CA LYS A 95 -13.75 -13.83 23.04
C LYS A 95 -12.44 -14.35 22.45
N GLY A 96 -11.32 -13.77 22.87
CA GLY A 96 -9.98 -14.17 22.41
C GLY A 96 -9.48 -13.47 21.14
N SER A 97 -10.29 -12.59 20.53
CA SER A 97 -9.85 -11.78 19.39
C SER A 97 -8.65 -10.91 19.74
N LYS A 98 -7.68 -10.87 18.83
CA LYS A 98 -6.41 -10.14 19.01
C LYS A 98 -6.40 -8.89 18.14
N ALA A 99 -6.14 -7.74 18.76
CA ALA A 99 -5.98 -6.49 18.04
C ALA A 99 -4.81 -6.53 17.04
N THR A 100 -5.01 -5.82 15.93
CA THR A 100 -3.96 -5.35 15.03
C THR A 100 -3.74 -3.86 15.30
N TYR A 101 -2.50 -3.40 15.37
CA TYR A 101 -2.20 -2.00 15.63
C TYR A 101 -1.91 -1.26 14.33
N VAL A 102 -2.51 -0.08 14.17
CA VAL A 102 -2.23 0.87 13.09
C VAL A 102 -1.51 2.09 13.65
N GLU A 103 -0.62 2.68 12.86
CA GLU A 103 0.16 3.84 13.22
C GLU A 103 -0.49 5.14 12.74
N TYR A 104 -0.68 6.10 13.65
CA TYR A 104 -1.11 7.46 13.30
C TYR A 104 -0.11 8.48 13.80
N TRP A 105 0.38 9.29 12.87
CA TRP A 105 1.19 10.46 13.16
C TRP A 105 0.30 11.65 13.47
N TYR A 106 0.71 12.44 14.46
CA TYR A 106 0.01 13.66 14.86
C TYR A 106 1.00 14.73 15.32
N PRO A 107 0.71 16.01 15.10
CA PRO A 107 1.45 17.12 15.67
C PRO A 107 1.28 17.16 17.18
N TYR A 108 2.39 17.28 17.90
CA TYR A 108 2.43 17.46 19.35
C TYR A 108 3.02 18.82 19.67
N ASP A 109 2.21 19.68 20.29
CA ASP A 109 2.64 20.97 20.81
C ASP A 109 3.58 20.72 22.00
N THR A 110 4.85 21.03 21.82
CA THR A 110 5.89 20.79 22.83
C THR A 110 5.79 21.78 23.99
N LYS A 111 5.29 22.99 23.73
CA LYS A 111 5.13 24.06 24.72
C LYS A 111 3.95 23.78 25.64
N ASN A 112 2.81 23.45 25.07
CA ASN A 112 1.57 23.19 25.81
C ASN A 112 1.38 21.70 26.17
N ARG A 113 2.31 20.83 25.75
CA ARG A 113 2.31 19.38 26.00
C ARG A 113 1.02 18.69 25.53
N LYS A 114 0.48 19.13 24.38
CA LYS A 114 -0.84 18.73 23.88
C LYS A 114 -0.74 18.09 22.49
N ALA A 115 -1.45 16.98 22.29
CA ALA A 115 -1.66 16.40 20.98
C ALA A 115 -2.70 17.23 20.19
N LEU A 116 -2.42 17.50 18.92
CA LEU A 116 -3.28 18.27 18.04
C LEU A 116 -3.75 17.41 16.86
N THR A 117 -4.92 17.75 16.33
CA THR A 117 -5.26 17.34 14.96
C THR A 117 -4.43 18.12 13.96
N TRP A 118 -4.31 17.62 12.73
CA TRP A 118 -3.65 18.37 11.65
C TRP A 118 -4.35 19.70 11.33
N GLU A 119 -5.66 19.78 11.54
CA GLU A 119 -6.42 21.02 11.40
C GLU A 119 -6.06 22.04 12.48
N GLN A 120 -6.05 21.62 13.75
CA GLN A 120 -5.60 22.46 14.86
C GLN A 120 -4.15 22.91 14.68
N TYR A 121 -3.30 22.04 14.16
CA TYR A 121 -1.92 22.39 13.84
C TYR A 121 -1.81 23.50 12.79
N ARG A 122 -2.55 23.38 11.68
CA ARG A 122 -2.59 24.44 10.64
C ARG A 122 -3.14 25.75 11.18
N ASP A 123 -4.13 25.68 12.05
CA ASP A 123 -4.72 26.85 12.70
C ASP A 123 -3.71 27.53 13.65
N GLU A 124 -2.97 26.78 14.45
CA GLU A 124 -1.92 27.35 15.31
C GLU A 124 -0.83 28.06 14.49
N LEU A 125 -0.45 27.50 13.33
CA LEU A 125 0.51 28.14 12.42
C LEU A 125 -0.04 29.43 11.80
N SER A 126 -1.32 29.46 11.40
CA SER A 126 -1.94 30.68 10.85
C SER A 126 -2.03 31.80 11.89
N HIS A 127 -2.10 31.44 13.17
CA HIS A 127 -2.05 32.36 14.32
C HIS A 127 -0.62 32.72 14.77
N GLY A 128 0.40 32.43 13.95
CA GLY A 128 1.77 32.92 14.13
C GLY A 128 2.67 32.02 14.99
N ARG A 129 2.23 30.82 15.39
CA ARG A 129 3.13 29.82 15.98
C ARG A 129 4.12 29.34 14.92
N LYS A 130 5.33 29.00 15.37
CA LYS A 130 6.39 28.46 14.50
C LYS A 130 6.33 26.93 14.46
N ASP A 131 6.59 26.36 13.28
CA ASP A 131 6.74 24.91 13.04
C ASP A 131 7.70 24.23 14.04
N THR A 132 8.76 24.94 14.46
CA THR A 132 9.74 24.48 15.46
C THR A 132 9.17 24.24 16.85
N GLU A 133 7.98 24.76 17.15
CA GLU A 133 7.32 24.57 18.44
C GLU A 133 6.54 23.24 18.52
N PHE A 134 6.47 22.51 17.41
CA PHE A 134 5.76 21.25 17.30
C PHE A 134 6.71 20.12 16.95
N ARG A 135 6.36 18.91 17.38
CA ARG A 135 7.05 17.69 16.95
C ARG A 135 6.04 16.70 16.41
N LEU A 136 6.44 15.91 15.43
CA LEU A 136 5.65 14.75 15.02
C LEU A 136 5.77 13.66 16.08
N SER A 137 4.63 13.19 16.55
CA SER A 137 4.53 12.07 17.48
C SER A 137 3.61 11.01 16.87
N THR A 138 3.76 9.79 17.34
CA THR A 138 3.02 8.63 16.82
C THR A 138 2.15 8.02 17.91
N ARG A 139 1.03 7.43 17.51
CA ARG A 139 0.18 6.59 18.36
C ARG A 139 -0.17 5.30 17.64
N TYR A 140 -0.21 4.21 18.39
CA TYR A 140 -0.64 2.91 17.94
C TYR A 140 -2.08 2.67 18.37
N THR A 141 -2.99 2.67 17.41
CA THR A 141 -4.42 2.47 17.67
C THR A 141 -4.77 1.01 17.40
N PRO A 142 -5.38 0.30 18.38
CA PRO A 142 -5.86 -1.05 18.16
C PRO A 142 -7.11 -1.04 17.26
N VAL A 143 -7.07 -1.86 16.23
CA VAL A 143 -8.18 -2.12 15.31
C VAL A 143 -8.44 -3.62 15.23
N PHE A 144 -9.69 -3.97 14.96
CA PHE A 144 -10.18 -5.33 14.81
C PHE A 144 -10.89 -5.44 13.47
N ASN A 145 -10.66 -6.54 12.78
CA ASN A 145 -11.41 -6.82 11.56
C ASN A 145 -12.87 -7.10 11.92
N ALA A 146 -13.82 -6.67 11.09
CA ALA A 146 -15.24 -6.87 11.32
C ALA A 146 -15.63 -8.36 11.46
N ARG A 147 -14.85 -9.28 10.87
CA ARG A 147 -15.02 -10.73 11.06
C ARG A 147 -14.89 -11.18 12.52
N ASP A 148 -14.19 -10.42 13.35
CA ASP A 148 -14.02 -10.67 14.79
C ASP A 148 -15.05 -9.93 15.65
N VAL A 149 -15.99 -9.19 15.05
CA VAL A 149 -16.99 -8.38 15.75
C VAL A 149 -18.38 -8.95 15.50
N GLU A 150 -19.03 -9.42 16.56
CA GLU A 150 -20.42 -9.84 16.57
C GLU A 150 -21.36 -8.63 16.54
N GLY A 151 -22.48 -8.76 15.83
CA GLY A 151 -23.51 -7.71 15.74
C GLY A 151 -23.27 -6.66 14.65
N MET A 152 -22.13 -6.70 13.94
CA MET A 152 -21.94 -5.94 12.72
C MET A 152 -22.77 -6.53 11.57
N PRO A 153 -23.42 -5.70 10.73
CA PRO A 153 -24.08 -6.17 9.51
C PRO A 153 -23.10 -6.91 8.60
N PRO A 154 -23.56 -7.95 7.86
CA PRO A 154 -22.70 -8.65 6.92
C PRO A 154 -22.10 -7.67 5.91
N TRP A 155 -20.89 -7.95 5.46
CA TRP A 155 -20.28 -7.20 4.38
C TRP A 155 -20.91 -7.66 3.07
N GLU A 156 -21.66 -6.75 2.44
CA GLU A 156 -22.12 -6.94 1.07
C GLU A 156 -21.02 -6.47 0.14
N ARG A 157 -20.44 -7.41 -0.61
CA ARG A 157 -19.41 -7.07 -1.57
C ARG A 157 -20.02 -6.24 -2.69
N PRO A 158 -19.45 -5.07 -3.03
CA PRO A 158 -19.83 -4.38 -4.25
C PRO A 158 -19.59 -5.27 -5.46
N GLU A 159 -20.45 -5.14 -6.48
CA GLU A 159 -20.15 -5.72 -7.78
C GLU A 159 -18.82 -5.16 -8.28
N ALA A 160 -17.95 -6.04 -8.77
CA ALA A 160 -16.67 -5.65 -9.33
C ALA A 160 -16.91 -4.65 -10.48
N GLY A 161 -16.17 -3.53 -10.49
CA GLY A 161 -16.17 -2.64 -11.65
C GLY A 161 -15.73 -3.38 -12.92
N ASP A 162 -16.42 -3.11 -14.02
CA ASP A 162 -16.38 -3.84 -15.30
C ASP A 162 -15.09 -3.68 -16.15
N ILE A 163 -14.03 -3.07 -15.61
CA ILE A 163 -12.81 -2.85 -16.38
C ILE A 163 -11.99 -4.13 -16.47
N SER A 164 -11.79 -4.62 -17.69
CA SER A 164 -10.89 -5.76 -17.92
C SER A 164 -9.43 -5.37 -17.70
N ALA A 165 -8.59 -6.35 -17.38
CA ALA A 165 -7.15 -6.14 -17.24
C ALA A 165 -6.54 -5.48 -18.50
N ASP A 166 -6.91 -5.98 -19.68
CA ASP A 166 -6.42 -5.45 -20.96
C ASP A 166 -6.85 -3.99 -21.19
N GLU A 167 -8.11 -3.66 -20.86
CA GLU A 167 -8.61 -2.29 -20.97
C GLU A 167 -7.83 -1.35 -20.04
N LEU A 168 -7.50 -1.80 -18.84
CA LEU A 168 -6.70 -1.01 -17.91
C LEU A 168 -5.29 -0.78 -18.42
N ILE A 169 -4.59 -1.81 -18.91
CA ILE A 169 -3.26 -1.65 -19.51
C ILE A 169 -3.31 -0.60 -20.63
N GLY A 170 -4.33 -0.67 -21.49
CA GLY A 170 -4.54 0.31 -22.55
C GLY A 170 -4.79 1.72 -22.02
N LYS A 171 -5.60 1.88 -20.98
CA LYS A 171 -5.85 3.19 -20.34
C LYS A 171 -4.58 3.75 -19.69
N LEU A 172 -3.81 2.92 -18.98
CA LEU A 172 -2.55 3.31 -18.35
C LEU A 172 -1.50 3.72 -19.38
N SER A 173 -1.27 2.89 -20.40
CA SER A 173 -0.33 3.20 -21.48
C SER A 173 -0.64 4.56 -22.11
N ARG A 174 -1.91 4.80 -22.48
CA ARG A 174 -2.34 6.09 -23.05
C ARG A 174 -2.25 7.25 -22.06
N GLY A 175 -2.77 7.07 -20.84
CA GLY A 175 -2.83 8.13 -19.83
C GLY A 175 -1.47 8.53 -19.28
N MET A 176 -0.54 7.57 -19.19
CA MET A 176 0.85 7.81 -18.80
C MET A 176 1.71 8.31 -19.97
N GLY A 177 1.26 8.10 -21.21
CA GLY A 177 2.03 8.39 -22.42
C GLY A 177 3.20 7.42 -22.63
N VAL A 178 3.08 6.18 -22.15
CA VAL A 178 4.13 5.14 -22.20
C VAL A 178 3.68 4.03 -23.14
N PRO A 179 4.21 3.95 -24.37
CA PRO A 179 3.88 2.89 -25.31
C PRO A 179 4.27 1.50 -24.77
N VAL A 180 3.41 0.52 -25.00
CA VAL A 180 3.67 -0.90 -24.70
C VAL A 180 3.80 -1.66 -26.02
N PHE A 181 4.98 -2.19 -26.30
CA PHE A 181 5.28 -3.01 -27.46
C PHE A 181 5.40 -4.49 -27.07
N THR A 182 5.09 -5.38 -28.00
CA THR A 182 5.20 -6.84 -27.84
C THR A 182 6.35 -7.41 -28.67
N ASP A 183 7.47 -6.69 -28.72
CA ASP A 183 8.68 -6.98 -29.49
C ASP A 183 9.90 -7.32 -28.60
N GLY A 184 9.68 -7.55 -27.30
CA GLY A 184 10.72 -7.79 -26.30
C GLY A 184 11.45 -9.15 -26.42
N GLY A 185 11.01 -10.01 -27.34
CA GLY A 185 11.56 -11.35 -27.52
C GLY A 185 11.26 -12.24 -26.30
N ASP A 186 12.31 -12.64 -25.59
CA ASP A 186 12.26 -13.47 -24.37
C ASP A 186 12.28 -12.65 -23.06
N ARG A 187 12.20 -11.31 -23.14
CA ARG A 187 12.29 -10.42 -21.98
C ARG A 187 11.14 -9.42 -21.93
N ALA A 188 10.69 -9.14 -20.72
CA ALA A 188 9.83 -8.01 -20.39
C ALA A 188 10.66 -6.94 -19.67
N TYR A 189 10.53 -5.67 -20.07
CA TYR A 189 11.20 -4.56 -19.41
C TYR A 189 10.61 -3.20 -19.79
N TYR A 190 10.66 -2.27 -18.85
CA TYR A 190 10.60 -0.84 -19.08
C TYR A 190 11.98 -0.30 -19.48
N SER A 191 12.03 0.56 -20.51
CA SER A 191 13.23 1.28 -20.97
C SER A 191 13.19 2.74 -20.52
N PRO A 192 13.91 3.15 -19.47
CA PRO A 192 13.91 4.54 -18.99
C PRO A 192 14.44 5.54 -20.02
N ALA A 193 15.35 5.12 -20.91
CA ALA A 193 15.97 5.99 -21.90
C ALA A 193 15.00 6.42 -23.02
N HIS A 194 14.10 5.52 -23.42
CA HIS A 194 13.13 5.76 -24.50
C HIS A 194 11.72 5.99 -23.99
N ASP A 195 11.49 5.80 -22.68
CA ASP A 195 10.20 5.85 -22.03
C ASP A 195 9.15 4.90 -22.63
N GLN A 196 9.56 3.64 -22.85
CA GLN A 196 8.78 2.61 -23.54
C GLN A 196 8.84 1.29 -22.79
N ILE A 197 7.79 0.47 -22.93
CA ILE A 197 7.73 -0.88 -22.38
C ILE A 197 7.81 -1.88 -23.53
N HIS A 198 8.63 -2.91 -23.35
CA HIS A 198 8.78 -4.01 -24.28
C HIS A 198 8.44 -5.31 -23.57
N LEU A 199 7.50 -6.07 -24.12
CA LEU A 199 7.05 -7.37 -23.61
C LEU A 199 7.30 -8.45 -24.67
N PRO A 200 7.41 -9.73 -24.28
CA PRO A 200 7.22 -10.84 -25.19
C PRO A 200 5.86 -10.79 -25.88
N ALA A 201 5.72 -11.51 -27.00
CA ALA A 201 4.43 -11.69 -27.65
C ALA A 201 3.41 -12.32 -26.68
N PRO A 202 2.12 -11.90 -26.67
CA PRO A 202 1.12 -12.42 -25.74
C PRO A 202 1.02 -13.95 -25.72
N GLU A 203 1.22 -14.60 -26.86
CA GLU A 203 1.17 -16.06 -27.03
C GLU A 203 2.34 -16.78 -26.33
N SER A 204 3.39 -16.05 -25.94
CA SER A 204 4.52 -16.57 -25.18
C SER A 204 4.22 -16.67 -23.68
N PHE A 205 3.13 -16.06 -23.22
CA PHE A 205 2.69 -16.13 -21.83
C PHE A 205 1.73 -17.30 -21.61
N LEU A 206 1.81 -17.89 -20.41
CA LEU A 206 0.95 -19.01 -20.02
C LEU A 206 -0.53 -18.65 -19.88
N SER A 207 -0.84 -17.35 -19.74
CA SER A 207 -2.21 -16.85 -19.61
C SER A 207 -2.27 -15.35 -19.86
N ALA A 208 -3.47 -14.83 -20.13
CA ALA A 208 -3.73 -13.39 -20.16
C ALA A 208 -3.44 -12.73 -18.80
N TYR A 209 -3.61 -13.45 -17.68
CA TYR A 209 -3.18 -12.98 -16.37
C TYR A 209 -1.68 -12.70 -16.34
N ALA A 210 -0.87 -13.67 -16.77
CA ALA A 210 0.58 -13.56 -16.76
C ALA A 210 1.04 -12.36 -17.59
N PHE A 211 0.49 -12.20 -18.80
CA PHE A 211 0.76 -11.04 -19.65
C PHE A 211 0.42 -9.72 -18.97
N ASN A 212 -0.81 -9.59 -18.44
CA ASN A 212 -1.28 -8.35 -17.84
C ASN A 212 -0.57 -8.01 -16.52
N ALA A 213 -0.25 -9.01 -15.70
CA ALA A 213 0.52 -8.83 -14.48
C ALA A 213 1.93 -8.30 -14.79
N THR A 214 2.61 -8.89 -15.79
CA THR A 214 3.91 -8.40 -16.24
C THR A 214 3.80 -6.99 -16.82
N ALA A 215 2.78 -6.69 -17.64
CA ALA A 215 2.57 -5.35 -18.17
C ALA A 215 2.32 -4.30 -17.07
N LEU A 216 1.55 -4.64 -16.02
CA LEU A 216 1.34 -3.77 -14.85
C LEU A 216 2.63 -3.53 -14.08
N HIS A 217 3.48 -4.54 -13.92
CA HIS A 217 4.80 -4.41 -13.29
C HIS A 217 5.68 -3.41 -14.04
N GLU A 218 5.79 -3.55 -15.37
CA GLU A 218 6.58 -2.63 -16.18
C GLU A 218 5.98 -1.21 -16.20
N LEU A 219 4.66 -1.07 -16.16
CA LEU A 219 4.01 0.24 -15.98
C LEU A 219 4.29 0.84 -14.60
N ALA A 220 4.37 0.02 -13.55
CA ALA A 220 4.76 0.48 -12.22
C ALA A 220 6.20 1.02 -12.21
N HIS A 221 7.13 0.34 -12.90
CA HIS A 221 8.46 0.89 -13.18
C HIS A 221 8.34 2.21 -13.93
N ALA A 222 7.57 2.27 -15.01
CA ALA A 222 7.45 3.50 -15.77
C ALA A 222 7.06 4.70 -14.89
N THR A 223 6.21 4.55 -13.87
CA THR A 223 5.87 5.68 -12.95
C THR A 223 7.09 6.37 -12.31
N GLY A 224 8.23 5.69 -12.17
CA GLY A 224 9.46 6.23 -11.57
C GLY A 224 10.26 7.19 -12.45
N HIS A 225 9.94 7.31 -13.74
CA HIS A 225 10.66 8.19 -14.67
C HIS A 225 10.72 9.66 -14.20
N PRO A 226 11.79 10.42 -14.54
CA PRO A 226 11.96 11.82 -14.11
C PRO A 226 10.81 12.77 -14.44
N SER A 227 10.06 12.53 -15.51
CA SER A 227 8.88 13.34 -15.88
C SER A 227 7.61 12.99 -15.08
N ARG A 228 7.65 11.96 -14.23
CA ARG A 228 6.51 11.44 -13.45
C ARG A 228 6.78 11.55 -11.94
N LEU A 229 7.07 10.44 -11.26
CA LEU A 229 7.35 10.45 -9.82
C LEU A 229 8.84 10.64 -9.51
N GLY A 230 9.72 10.59 -10.52
CA GLY A 230 11.14 10.90 -10.38
C GLY A 230 11.84 10.08 -9.29
N ARG A 231 11.54 8.78 -9.23
CA ARG A 231 12.25 7.86 -8.35
C ARG A 231 13.64 7.59 -8.90
N GLU A 232 14.58 7.26 -8.03
CA GLU A 232 15.91 6.82 -8.45
C GLU A 232 15.79 5.43 -9.09
N GLN A 233 15.78 5.40 -10.42
CA GLN A 233 15.79 4.18 -11.22
C GLN A 233 17.20 3.95 -11.72
N GLY A 234 17.95 3.07 -11.07
CA GLY A 234 19.35 2.85 -11.41
C GLY A 234 20.01 1.76 -10.59
N GLY A 235 21.28 1.52 -10.91
CA GLY A 235 22.03 0.37 -10.42
C GLY A 235 21.92 -0.83 -11.35
N GLY A 236 23.01 -1.61 -11.43
CA GLY A 236 22.99 -2.86 -12.18
C GLY A 236 22.11 -3.91 -11.50
N PHE A 237 21.76 -4.94 -12.27
CA PHE A 237 21.13 -6.15 -11.76
C PHE A 237 21.80 -6.64 -10.48
N GLY A 238 21.01 -6.94 -9.44
CA GLY A 238 21.51 -7.40 -8.14
C GLY A 238 22.04 -6.30 -7.21
N SER A 239 22.01 -5.03 -7.61
CA SER A 239 22.32 -3.92 -6.71
C SER A 239 21.17 -3.62 -5.74
N ALA A 240 21.46 -2.99 -4.60
CA ALA A 240 20.44 -2.61 -3.63
C ALA A 240 19.43 -1.59 -4.17
N ALA A 241 19.86 -0.69 -5.06
CA ALA A 241 18.98 0.29 -5.72
C ALA A 241 18.01 -0.39 -6.70
N TYR A 242 18.52 -1.32 -7.51
CA TYR A 242 17.70 -2.16 -8.38
C TYR A 242 16.68 -2.98 -7.58
N ALA A 243 17.13 -3.67 -6.53
CA ALA A 243 16.27 -4.47 -5.66
C ALA A 243 15.16 -3.63 -4.97
N TYR A 244 15.45 -2.38 -4.62
CA TYR A 244 14.46 -1.47 -4.04
C TYR A 244 13.37 -1.09 -5.05
N GLU A 245 13.74 -0.76 -6.29
CA GLU A 245 12.77 -0.37 -7.32
C GLU A 245 11.89 -1.54 -7.76
N GLU A 246 12.43 -2.76 -7.82
CA GLU A 246 11.63 -3.98 -8.04
C GLU A 246 10.61 -4.19 -6.91
N LEU A 247 11.02 -4.01 -5.64
CA LEU A 247 10.10 -4.10 -4.51
C LEU A 247 8.96 -3.07 -4.61
N VAL A 248 9.28 -1.85 -5.07
CA VAL A 248 8.29 -0.79 -5.30
C VAL A 248 7.32 -1.19 -6.42
N ALA A 249 7.83 -1.73 -7.53
CA ALA A 249 7.01 -2.16 -8.67
C ALA A 249 6.07 -3.32 -8.31
N GLU A 250 6.56 -4.34 -7.59
CA GLU A 250 5.76 -5.47 -7.12
C GLU A 250 4.68 -5.04 -6.10
N MET A 251 5.01 -4.15 -5.16
CA MET A 251 4.00 -3.60 -4.25
C MET A 251 2.98 -2.73 -4.97
N CYS A 252 3.41 -1.99 -5.98
CA CYS A 252 2.52 -1.15 -6.78
C CYS A 252 1.52 -2.00 -7.57
N SER A 253 1.98 -3.08 -8.22
CA SER A 253 1.10 -4.01 -8.95
C SER A 253 0.04 -4.62 -8.02
N CYS A 254 0.38 -4.85 -6.75
CA CYS A 254 -0.58 -5.30 -5.73
C CYS A 254 -1.60 -4.22 -5.31
N PHE A 255 -1.19 -2.94 -5.29
CA PHE A 255 -2.05 -1.82 -4.91
C PHE A 255 -2.97 -1.34 -6.04
N VAL A 256 -2.54 -1.42 -7.30
CA VAL A 256 -3.38 -1.08 -8.45
C VAL A 256 -4.55 -2.05 -8.49
N GLY A 257 -5.74 -1.50 -8.27
CA GLY A 257 -6.95 -2.22 -7.90
C GLY A 257 -7.64 -2.93 -9.07
N VAL A 258 -6.95 -3.80 -9.78
CA VAL A 258 -7.58 -4.60 -10.84
C VAL A 258 -8.03 -5.93 -10.29
N ASN A 259 -9.27 -6.30 -10.60
CA ASN A 259 -9.64 -7.70 -10.67
C ASN A 259 -8.99 -8.27 -11.93
N LEU A 260 -7.74 -8.73 -11.81
CA LEU A 260 -7.22 -9.66 -12.80
C LEU A 260 -8.04 -10.95 -12.61
N THR A 261 -9.13 -11.09 -13.36
CA THR A 261 -10.15 -12.16 -13.22
C THR A 261 -9.66 -13.55 -13.64
N ALA A 262 -8.36 -13.78 -13.72
CA ALA A 262 -7.79 -15.04 -14.16
C ALA A 262 -6.94 -15.67 -13.07
N GLU A 263 -7.16 -16.95 -12.83
CA GLU A 263 -6.43 -17.77 -11.87
C GLU A 263 -4.95 -17.86 -12.28
N ALA A 264 -4.04 -17.51 -11.38
CA ALA A 264 -2.61 -17.68 -11.59
C ALA A 264 -2.26 -19.18 -11.64
N THR A 265 -1.38 -19.59 -12.56
CA THR A 265 -0.93 -20.99 -12.67
C THR A 265 0.42 -21.22 -11.97
N PRO A 266 0.68 -22.44 -11.44
CA PRO A 266 1.92 -22.76 -10.71
C PRO A 266 3.25 -22.66 -11.48
N ALA A 267 3.24 -22.48 -12.81
CA ALA A 267 4.47 -22.45 -13.61
C ALA A 267 5.14 -21.06 -13.70
N HIS A 268 4.54 -20.02 -13.10
CA HIS A 268 5.05 -18.64 -13.11
C HIS A 268 6.04 -18.34 -11.97
N ILE A 269 6.67 -19.37 -11.40
CA ILE A 269 7.18 -19.38 -10.00
C ILE A 269 8.72 -19.29 -9.87
N ASP A 270 9.50 -19.62 -10.89
CA ASP A 270 10.96 -19.80 -10.71
C ASP A 270 11.84 -18.57 -10.95
N ASN A 271 11.40 -17.58 -11.73
CA ASN A 271 12.26 -16.44 -12.10
C ASN A 271 12.56 -15.45 -10.96
N HIS A 272 11.85 -15.51 -9.83
CA HIS A 272 11.88 -14.44 -8.83
C HIS A 272 12.51 -14.80 -7.47
N LYS A 273 12.89 -16.08 -7.25
CA LYS A 273 13.37 -16.56 -5.93
C LYS A 273 14.66 -15.87 -5.44
N ALA A 274 15.55 -15.48 -6.36
CA ALA A 274 16.83 -14.85 -6.00
C ALA A 274 16.64 -13.43 -5.41
N TYR A 275 15.65 -12.67 -5.86
CA TYR A 275 15.38 -11.31 -5.35
C TYR A 275 14.67 -11.33 -4.00
N VAL A 276 13.76 -12.28 -3.80
CA VAL A 276 13.01 -12.45 -2.55
C VAL A 276 13.94 -12.60 -1.35
N GLN A 277 14.98 -13.42 -1.47
CA GLN A 277 15.95 -13.64 -0.38
C GLN A 277 16.77 -12.38 -0.07
N ALA A 278 17.20 -11.64 -1.10
CA ALA A 278 17.89 -10.38 -0.92
C ALA A 278 16.98 -9.32 -0.25
N TRP A 279 15.69 -9.32 -0.57
CA TRP A 279 14.70 -8.43 0.05
C TRP A 279 14.42 -8.77 1.50
N VAL A 280 14.21 -10.05 1.81
CA VAL A 280 13.95 -10.53 3.18
C VAL A 280 15.06 -10.05 4.13
N GLN A 281 16.32 -10.23 3.73
CA GLN A 281 17.45 -9.75 4.53
C GLN A 281 17.45 -8.22 4.65
N SER A 282 17.33 -7.49 3.54
CA SER A 282 17.35 -6.02 3.56
C SER A 282 16.20 -5.40 4.38
N ILE A 283 15.03 -6.02 4.37
CA ILE A 283 13.82 -5.54 5.07
C ILE A 283 13.96 -5.77 6.57
N ARG A 284 14.49 -6.92 6.99
CA ARG A 284 14.77 -7.20 8.41
C ARG A 284 15.86 -6.30 8.98
N GLU A 285 16.95 -6.09 8.23
CA GLU A 285 18.06 -5.24 8.66
C GLU A 285 17.65 -3.76 8.74
N LYS A 286 16.80 -3.30 7.82
CA LYS A 286 16.34 -1.91 7.74
C LYS A 286 14.83 -1.84 7.45
N PRO A 287 13.97 -1.99 8.48
CA PRO A 287 12.51 -1.90 8.33
C PRO A 287 12.02 -0.57 7.73
N GLU A 288 12.80 0.49 7.89
CA GLU A 288 12.59 1.81 7.27
C GLU A 288 12.52 1.74 5.73
N THR A 289 13.31 0.85 5.13
CA THR A 289 13.33 0.61 3.69
C THR A 289 11.98 0.10 3.20
N LEU A 290 11.37 -0.82 3.95
CA LEU A 290 10.03 -1.35 3.64
C LEU A 290 8.97 -0.24 3.73
N VAL A 291 9.00 0.57 4.78
CA VAL A 291 8.05 1.70 4.92
C VAL A 291 8.17 2.68 3.76
N LYS A 292 9.41 2.99 3.35
CA LYS A 292 9.68 3.85 2.20
C LYS A 292 9.17 3.21 0.90
N ALA A 293 9.42 1.92 0.69
CA ALA A 293 8.97 1.18 -0.49
C ALA A 293 7.43 1.15 -0.58
N ILE A 294 6.72 0.85 0.52
CA ILE A 294 5.25 0.90 0.58
C ILE A 294 4.72 2.27 0.19
N ARG A 295 5.35 3.33 0.70
CA ARG A 295 4.95 4.71 0.41
C ARG A 295 5.15 5.06 -1.07
N ASP A 296 6.31 4.70 -1.62
CA ASP A 296 6.64 4.98 -3.02
C ASP A 296 5.74 4.15 -3.97
N ALA A 297 5.43 2.90 -3.61
CA ALA A 297 4.51 2.02 -4.33
C ALA A 297 3.06 2.53 -4.31
N GLN A 298 2.58 3.09 -3.20
CA GLN A 298 1.25 3.70 -3.16
C GLN A 298 1.15 5.00 -3.96
N ALA A 299 2.23 5.80 -3.96
CA ALA A 299 2.30 6.97 -4.82
C ALA A 299 2.25 6.57 -6.30
N ALA A 300 2.97 5.50 -6.67
CA ALA A 300 2.90 4.89 -8.00
C ALA A 300 1.49 4.40 -8.35
N ALA A 301 0.86 3.62 -7.46
CA ALA A 301 -0.49 3.11 -7.69
C ALA A 301 -1.53 4.23 -7.81
N SER A 302 -1.49 5.23 -6.92
CA SER A 302 -2.39 6.39 -7.00
C SER A 302 -2.19 7.19 -8.29
N PHE A 303 -0.95 7.31 -8.76
CA PHE A 303 -0.65 7.95 -10.04
C PHE A 303 -1.20 7.13 -11.22
N MET A 304 -1.05 5.80 -11.18
CA MET A 304 -1.61 4.90 -12.19
C MET A 304 -3.13 4.98 -12.22
N ASP A 305 -3.81 4.88 -11.07
CA ASP A 305 -5.27 5.01 -10.97
C ASP A 305 -5.75 6.35 -11.54
N TRP A 306 -5.03 7.44 -11.25
CA TRP A 306 -5.33 8.77 -11.80
C TRP A 306 -5.16 8.80 -13.33
N LYS A 307 -4.04 8.27 -13.84
CA LYS A 307 -3.79 8.22 -15.29
C LYS A 307 -4.74 7.29 -16.04
N ALA A 308 -5.26 6.26 -15.38
CA ALA A 308 -6.31 5.40 -15.92
C ALA A 308 -7.72 6.01 -15.82
N GLY A 309 -7.87 7.16 -15.14
CA GLY A 309 -9.17 7.80 -14.92
C GLY A 309 -10.06 7.09 -13.89
N LEU A 310 -9.47 6.27 -13.02
CA LEU A 310 -10.17 5.54 -11.96
C LEU A 310 -10.42 6.41 -10.72
N ILE A 311 -9.60 7.45 -10.51
CA ILE A 311 -9.76 8.42 -9.44
C ILE A 311 -9.71 9.85 -9.99
N THR A 312 -10.40 10.75 -9.31
CA THR A 312 -10.45 12.18 -9.65
C THR A 312 -9.15 12.90 -9.28
N ASP A 313 -8.92 14.08 -9.87
CA ASP A 313 -7.79 14.96 -9.49
C ASP A 313 -7.79 15.26 -7.98
N LYS A 314 -8.98 15.49 -7.40
CA LYS A 314 -9.13 15.78 -5.97
C LYS A 314 -8.73 14.59 -5.10
N GLU A 315 -9.06 13.37 -5.52
CA GLU A 315 -8.68 12.14 -4.81
C GLU A 315 -7.18 11.89 -4.92
N TYR A 316 -6.60 12.12 -6.11
CA TYR A 316 -5.17 12.02 -6.34
C TYR A 316 -4.37 13.03 -5.51
N GLU A 317 -4.77 14.30 -5.50
CA GLU A 317 -4.14 15.34 -4.68
C GLU A 317 -4.23 15.01 -3.18
N ARG A 318 -5.36 14.45 -2.74
CA ARG A 318 -5.52 13.96 -1.36
C ARG A 318 -4.59 12.78 -1.06
N ALA A 319 -4.32 11.89 -2.01
CA ALA A 319 -3.39 10.78 -1.85
C ALA A 319 -1.94 11.29 -1.74
N ARG A 320 -1.54 12.22 -2.63
CA ARG A 320 -0.23 12.91 -2.58
C ARG A 320 0.00 13.66 -1.27
N GLY A 321 -1.03 14.35 -0.76
CA GLY A 321 -0.97 15.10 0.50
C GLY A 321 -0.68 14.21 1.72
N SER A 322 -1.24 13.00 1.78
CA SER A 322 -0.96 12.06 2.88
C SER A 322 0.45 11.48 2.87
N VAL A 323 1.13 11.47 1.72
CA VAL A 323 2.54 11.05 1.59
C VAL A 323 3.49 12.13 2.15
N LEU A 324 3.08 13.39 2.11
CA LEU A 324 3.86 14.55 2.59
C LEU A 324 3.86 14.68 4.13
N GLU A 325 2.91 14.07 4.84
CA GLU A 325 2.83 14.11 6.32
C GLU A 325 4.04 13.47 7.02
N VAL A 326 4.92 12.76 6.29
CA VAL A 326 6.08 12.03 6.82
C VAL A 326 7.44 12.65 6.43
N GLN A 327 7.49 13.82 5.75
CA GLN A 327 8.79 14.46 5.50
C GLN A 327 9.39 15.04 6.78
N GLN A 328 10.19 14.22 7.47
CA GLN A 328 11.10 14.68 8.52
C GLN A 328 12.14 15.59 7.87
N LYS A 329 12.11 16.89 8.18
CA LYS A 329 13.11 17.85 7.68
C LYS A 329 14.52 17.30 7.91
N ARG A 330 15.34 17.31 6.85
CA ARG A 330 16.79 17.12 6.94
C ARG A 330 17.28 18.06 8.05
N ARG A 331 17.92 17.51 9.08
CA ARG A 331 18.75 18.33 9.98
C ARG A 331 19.86 18.88 9.10
N GLU A 332 19.73 20.13 8.69
CA GLU A 332 20.86 20.90 8.20
C GLU A 332 21.88 20.90 9.34
N ARG A 333 22.95 20.12 9.15
CA ARG A 333 24.14 20.27 9.98
C ARG A 333 24.79 21.56 9.49
N GLU A 334 24.45 22.66 10.13
CA GLU A 334 25.31 23.84 10.11
C GLU A 334 26.69 23.40 10.65
N ARG A 335 27.69 23.51 9.79
CA ARG A 335 29.11 23.59 10.18
C ARG A 335 29.67 24.86 9.58
#